data_AF-A0A2N3C910-F1
#
_entry.id   AF-A0A2N3C910-F1
#
_cell.length_a   1.000
_cell.length_b   1.000
_cell.length_c   1.000
_cell.angle_alpha   90.00
_cell.angle_beta   90.00
_cell.angle_gamma   90.00
#
_symmetry.space_group_name_H-M   'P 1'
#
loop_
_entity.id
_entity.type
_entity.pdbx_description
1 polymer ?
#
loop_
_entity_poly.entity_id
_entity_poly.type
_entity_poly.pdbx_seq_one_letter_code
_entity_poly.pdbx_strand_id
1 'polypeptide(L)' 'MLLMLAWLVIYVVAVGSLSGQIGSLSPWLQMPLYILAGTLWILPLKPLFAWMNAIEPPEED' A
#
# COMPACT_ATOMS: atom_id res chain seq x y z
N MET A 1 13.68 -5.01 3.66
CA MET A 1 12.63 -6.02 3.99
C MET A 1 11.77 -5.63 5.20
N LEU A 2 12.34 -5.42 6.40
CA LEU A 2 11.54 -5.10 7.61
C LEU A 2 10.68 -3.84 7.48
N LEU A 3 11.19 -2.78 6.84
CA LEU A 3 10.45 -1.54 6.61
C LEU A 3 9.17 -1.77 5.78
N MET A 4 9.25 -2.64 4.77
CA MET A 4 8.12 -2.99 3.91
C MET A 4 7.07 -3.79 4.69
N LEU A 5 7.51 -4.71 5.55
CA LEU A 5 6.60 -5.47 6.41
C LEU A 5 5.89 -4.55 7.43
N ALA A 6 6.63 -3.63 8.04
CA ALA A 6 6.05 -2.63 8.94
C ALA A 6 5.02 -1.76 8.22
N TRP A 7 5.33 -1.32 6.99
CA TRP A 7 4.39 -0.58 6.15
C TRP A 7 3.10 -1.39 5.86
N LEU A 8 3.24 -2.66 5.48
CA LEU A 8 2.08 -3.52 5.22
C LEU A 8 1.20 -3.72 6.45
N VAL A 9 1.80 -3.90 7.63
CA VAL A 9 1.04 -4.00 8.90
C VAL A 9 0.26 -2.72 9.15
N ILE A 10 0.92 -1.56 9.06
CA ILE A 10 0.27 -0.24 9.23
C ILE A 10 -0.88 -0.09 8.24
N TYR A 11 -0.65 -0.46 6.98
CA TYR A 11 -1.64 -0.33 5.92
C TYR A 11 -2.86 -1.22 6.16
N VAL A 12 -2.65 -2.50 6.48
CA VAL A 12 -3.74 -3.45 6.76
C VAL A 12 -4.52 -3.03 7.99
N VAL A 13 -3.86 -2.57 9.06
CA VAL A 13 -4.53 -2.06 10.26
C VAL A 13 -5.36 -0.83 9.93
N ALA A 14 -4.84 0.11 9.15
CA ALA A 14 -5.56 1.32 8.75
C ALA A 14 -6.83 0.98 7.95
N VAL A 15 -6.70 0.17 6.88
CA VAL A 15 -7.84 -0.23 6.04
C VAL A 15 -8.84 -1.10 6.82
N GLY A 16 -8.34 -2.05 7.61
CA GLY A 16 -9.16 -2.93 8.44
C GLY A 16 -9.97 -2.16 9.49
N SER A 17 -9.38 -1.12 10.11
CA SER A 17 -10.08 -0.27 11.07
C SER A 17 -11.20 0.56 10.44
N LEU A 18 -11.07 0.92 9.16
CA LEU A 18 -12.07 1.67 8.39
C LEU A 18 -13.15 0.76 7.77
N SER A 19 -12.93 -0.55 7.73
CA SER A 19 -13.84 -1.52 7.08
C SER A 19 -15.26 -1.52 7.65
N GLY A 20 -15.43 -1.28 8.96
CA GLY A 20 -16.75 -1.18 9.59
C GLY A 20 -17.57 0.01 9.07
N GLN A 21 -16.91 1.16 8.85
CA GLN A 21 -17.56 2.34 8.28
C GLN A 21 -17.87 2.13 6.80
N ILE A 22 -16.92 1.55 6.05
CA ILE A 22 -17.10 1.22 4.63
C ILE A 22 -18.24 0.20 4.44
N GLY A 23 -18.37 -0.77 5.35
CA GLY A 23 -19.41 -1.78 5.32
C GLY A 23 -20.84 -1.25 5.45
N SER A 24 -21.01 -0.04 5.99
CA SER A 24 -22.31 0.64 6.06
C SER A 24 -22.71 1.38 4.78
N LEU A 25 -21.78 1.55 3.84
CA LEU A 25 -22.05 2.22 2.55
C LEU A 25 -22.75 1.27 1.57
N SER A 26 -23.40 1.82 0.54
CA SER A 26 -23.96 1.03 -0.56
C SER A 26 -22.90 0.14 -1.22
N PRO A 27 -23.22 -1.10 -1.64
CA PRO A 27 -22.27 -2.01 -2.30
C PRO A 27 -21.54 -1.39 -3.50
N TRP A 28 -22.22 -0.51 -4.23
CA TRP A 28 -21.64 0.23 -5.37
C TRP A 28 -20.54 1.22 -4.96
N LEU A 29 -20.58 1.74 -3.73
CA LEU A 29 -19.54 2.60 -3.17
C LEU A 29 -18.40 1.79 -2.55
N GLN A 30 -18.72 0.64 -1.96
CA GLN A 30 -17.71 -0.25 -1.37
C GLN A 30 -16.73 -0.76 -2.42
N MET A 31 -17.23 -1.13 -3.60
CA MET A 31 -16.42 -1.70 -4.67
C MET A 31 -15.25 -0.80 -5.12
N PRO A 32 -15.45 0.46 -5.51
CA PRO A 32 -14.34 1.34 -5.86
C PRO A 32 -13.43 1.65 -4.66
N LEU A 33 -13.97 1.77 -3.44
CA LEU A 33 -13.14 1.99 -2.24
C LEU A 33 -12.16 0.84 -2.00
N TYR A 34 -12.62 -0.41 -2.11
CA TYR A 34 -11.74 -1.57 -1.96
C TYR A 34 -10.76 -1.74 -3.13
N ILE A 35 -11.15 -1.40 -4.36
CA ILE A 35 -10.22 -1.38 -5.50
C ILE A 35 -9.10 -0.35 -5.27
N LEU A 36 -9.46 0.86 -4.84
CA LEU A 36 -8.49 1.90 -4.51
C LEU A 36 -7.61 1.49 -3.33
N ALA A 37 -8.17 0.93 -2.26
CA ALA A 37 -7.39 0.40 -1.15
C ALA A 37 -6.46 -0.77 -1.59
N GLY A 38 -6.88 -1.59 -2.54
CA GLY A 38 -6.06 -2.67 -3.10
C GLY A 38 -4.96 -2.19 -4.04
N THR A 39 -5.06 -0.97 -4.59
CA THR A 39 -4.12 -0.46 -5.61
C THR A 39 -3.21 0.65 -5.09
N LEU A 40 -3.72 1.55 -4.23
CA LEU A 40 -2.99 2.74 -3.78
C LEU A 40 -1.95 2.45 -2.69
N TRP A 41 -1.98 1.27 -2.06
CA TRP A 41 -1.06 0.89 -0.97
C TRP A 41 0.43 0.97 -1.35
N ILE A 42 0.74 0.83 -2.64
CA ILE A 42 2.11 0.83 -3.17
C ILE A 42 2.65 2.22 -3.44
N LEU A 43 1.79 3.23 -3.59
CA LEU A 43 2.21 4.61 -3.89
C LEU A 43 3.24 5.16 -2.91
N PRO A 44 3.04 5.08 -1.58
CA PRO A 44 4.02 5.55 -0.60
C PRO A 44 5.32 4.74 -0.57
N LEU A 45 5.37 3.52 -1.14
CA LEU A 45 6.59 2.73 -1.25
C LEU A 45 7.44 3.08 -2.47
N LYS A 46 6.87 3.73 -3.51
CA LYS A 46 7.61 4.15 -4.71
C LYS A 46 8.91 4.93 -4.40
N PRO A 47 8.92 5.95 -3.52
CA PRO A 47 10.15 6.66 -3.20
C PRO A 47 11.18 5.79 -2.46
N LEU A 48 10.72 4.85 -1.63
CA LEU A 48 11.60 3.89 -0.96
C LEU A 48 12.29 2.97 -1.97
N PHE A 49 11.54 2.43 -2.94
CA PHE A 49 12.12 1.60 -4.00
C PHE A 49 13.08 2.38 -4.88
N ALA A 50 12.77 3.64 -5.19
CA ALA A 50 13.68 4.51 -5.94
C ALA A 50 14.99 4.76 -5.19
N TRP A 51 14.93 4.96 -3.86
CA TRP A 51 16.13 5.09 -3.03
C TRP A 51 16.96 3.80 -2.99
N MET A 52 16.31 2.64 -2.87
CA MET A 52 16.98 1.34 -2.90
C MET A 52 17.74 1.12 -4.22
N ASN A 53 17.09 1.39 -5.35
CA ASN A 53 17.69 1.21 -6.66
C ASN A 53 18.82 2.21 -6.95
N ALA A 54 18.80 3.40 -6.33
CA ALA A 54 19.84 4.41 -6.50
C ALA A 54 21.17 4.05 -5.80
N ILE A 55 21.16 3.09 -4.87
CA ILE A 55 22.34 2.64 -4.11
C ILE A 55 22.99 1.42 -4.78
N GLU A 56 22.29 0.77 -5.70
CA GLU A 56 22.80 -0.41 -6.40
C GLU A 56 23.89 0.01 -7.40
N PRO A 57 25.12 -0.54 -7.30
CA PRO A 57 26.16 -0.27 -8.28
C PRO A 57 25.67 -0.68 -9.68
N PRO A 58 26.08 0.02 -10.75
CA PRO A 58 25.75 -0.42 -12.11
C PRO A 58 26.26 -1.85 -12.31
N GLU A 59 25.43 -2.73 -12.87
CA GLU A 59 25.86 -4.07 -13.27
C GLU A 59 27.04 -3.91 -14.25
N GLU A 60 28.21 -4.47 -13.89
CA GLU A 60 29.34 -4.55 -14.81
C GLU A 60 29.06 -5.67 -15.82
N ASP A 61 28.66 -5.29 -17.04
CA ASP A 61 28.58 -6.17 -18.22
C ASP A 61 29.98 -6.59 -18.70
#